data_AF-H6QJ98-F1
#
_entry.id   AF-H6QJ98-F1
#
_cell.length_a   1.000
_cell.length_b   1.000
_cell.length_c   1.000
_cell.angle_alpha   90.00
_cell.angle_beta   90.00
_cell.angle_gamma   90.00
#
_symmetry.space_group_name_H-M   'P 1'
#
loop_
_entity.id
_entity.type
_entity.pdbx_description
1 polymer ?
#
loop_
_entity_poly.entity_id
_entity_poly.type
_entity_poly.pdbx_seq_one_letter_code
_entity_poly.pdbx_strand_id
1 'polypeptide(L)'
;MVKIITNIDNTIKKNDEVTEILAAVKAKIVDIKNVDSRLDTLNKNIVTPDPIQQYLQSEEYITSTLEVLASKIISEVVENKDIQKLVDNLHINLGQDTKLMPSAADKLKFDVARAEAALKGFVLPLNKGGPFDELSLMGIEDEAEIFANPIRATKEALIAVSGKSIPKEQYAQAVKDQAIEILKQDPKNTPDKLEKYEKFIIQGDKNQKFNEDSKQFIPRVNQLSQVEFKALQKAATYTVQQVSNRLEQNHKISKQLEQTIILTNSSGIKNPEIIRELNKLDSTYLTENSTKIATELKDINDRGTSLWEKFKQIFTGRNYLEERLGKVVDKYITLSDGYVVKTINDKIFSNALTNPEITAGLTKFLNENKDKVATNPEFKNLIPVTGEPIIVQPQQVNNFNLAELRKINPIAFDKTIFEDSIKLRSSNIKPPQITPNTSTKNQEAVRRKG
;
A
#
# COMPACT_ATOMS: atom_id res chain seq x y z
N MET A 1 -19.12 -14.63 58.11
CA MET A 1 -18.15 -15.51 57.41
C MET A 1 -18.56 -15.76 55.96
N VAL A 2 -19.77 -16.30 55.69
CA VAL A 2 -20.27 -16.58 54.32
C VAL A 2 -20.20 -15.35 53.38
N LYS A 3 -20.70 -14.17 53.80
CA LYS A 3 -20.62 -12.93 52.99
C LYS A 3 -19.19 -12.46 52.65
N ILE A 4 -18.20 -12.77 53.50
CA ILE A 4 -16.80 -12.36 53.28
C ILE A 4 -16.15 -13.31 52.27
N ILE A 5 -16.42 -14.61 52.37
CA ILE A 5 -15.93 -15.63 51.43
C ILE A 5 -16.52 -15.38 50.03
N THR A 6 -17.82 -15.11 49.92
CA THR A 6 -18.46 -14.80 48.62
C THR A 6 -17.89 -13.53 47.97
N ASN A 7 -17.53 -12.51 48.76
CA ASN A 7 -16.88 -11.30 48.22
C ASN A 7 -15.45 -11.56 47.77
N ILE A 8 -14.69 -12.41 48.47
CA ILE A 8 -13.32 -12.78 48.07
C ILE A 8 -13.36 -13.62 46.78
N ASP A 9 -14.24 -14.61 46.68
CA ASP A 9 -14.40 -15.45 45.48
C ASP A 9 -14.83 -14.63 44.26
N ASN A 10 -15.73 -13.66 44.45
CA ASN A 10 -16.14 -12.75 43.37
C ASN A 10 -15.01 -11.80 42.94
N THR A 11 -14.12 -11.41 43.86
CA THR A 11 -12.98 -10.54 43.55
C THR A 11 -11.87 -11.31 42.82
N ILE A 12 -11.63 -12.56 43.22
CA ILE A 12 -10.66 -13.46 42.56
C ILE A 12 -11.13 -13.78 41.13
N LYS A 13 -12.39 -14.21 40.94
CA LYS A 13 -12.96 -14.43 39.61
C LYS A 13 -12.83 -13.21 38.69
N LYS A 14 -13.11 -12.02 39.21
CA LYS A 14 -13.01 -10.77 38.45
C LYS A 14 -11.57 -10.44 38.06
N ASN A 15 -10.58 -10.75 38.91
CA ASN A 15 -9.16 -10.57 38.59
C ASN A 15 -8.66 -11.60 37.55
N ASP A 16 -9.13 -12.84 37.63
CA ASP A 16 -8.79 -13.88 36.65
C ASP A 16 -9.37 -13.54 35.27
N GLU A 17 -10.63 -13.08 35.21
CA GLU A 17 -11.27 -12.59 33.98
C GLU A 17 -10.51 -11.40 33.35
N VAL A 18 -10.09 -10.41 34.16
CA VAL A 18 -9.32 -9.26 33.66
C VAL A 18 -7.94 -9.69 33.14
N THR A 19 -7.29 -10.65 33.79
CA THR A 19 -5.96 -11.15 33.37
C THR A 19 -6.06 -11.92 32.04
N GLU A 20 -7.12 -12.71 31.88
CA GLU A 20 -7.40 -13.47 30.65
C GLU A 20 -7.74 -12.53 29.47
N ILE A 21 -8.54 -11.48 29.72
CA ILE A 21 -8.85 -10.43 28.73
C ILE A 21 -7.56 -9.71 28.26
N LEU A 22 -6.69 -9.31 29.19
CA LEU A 22 -5.44 -8.63 28.87
C LEU A 22 -4.51 -9.51 28.03
N ALA A 23 -4.43 -10.81 28.33
CA ALA A 23 -3.64 -11.76 27.57
C ALA A 23 -4.18 -11.94 26.14
N ALA A 24 -5.51 -12.06 25.98
CA ALA A 24 -6.16 -12.15 24.68
C ALA A 24 -5.92 -10.89 23.82
N VAL A 25 -6.01 -9.68 24.41
CA VAL A 25 -5.73 -8.42 23.70
C VAL A 25 -4.28 -8.36 23.23
N LYS A 26 -3.33 -8.76 24.07
CA LYS A 26 -1.90 -8.80 23.69
C LYS A 26 -1.66 -9.76 22.54
N ALA A 27 -2.27 -10.94 22.56
CA ALA A 27 -2.18 -11.91 21.46
C ALA A 27 -2.74 -11.33 20.15
N LYS A 28 -3.92 -10.69 20.18
CA LYS A 28 -4.49 -10.04 18.99
C LYS A 28 -3.63 -8.89 18.46
N ILE A 29 -3.02 -8.08 19.34
CA ILE A 29 -2.08 -7.04 18.90
C ILE A 29 -0.88 -7.65 18.16
N VAL A 30 -0.37 -8.80 18.62
CA VAL A 30 0.72 -9.52 17.93
C VAL A 30 0.26 -10.02 16.57
N ASP A 31 -0.92 -10.65 16.49
CA ASP A 31 -1.48 -11.12 15.22
C ASP A 31 -1.64 -9.99 14.20
N ILE A 32 -2.22 -8.86 14.62
CA ILE A 32 -2.40 -7.65 13.81
C ILE A 32 -1.05 -7.14 13.29
N LYS A 33 -0.04 -7.02 14.16
CA LYS A 33 1.29 -6.51 13.78
C LYS A 33 2.02 -7.43 12.80
N ASN A 34 1.74 -8.73 12.85
CA ASN A 34 2.38 -9.71 11.97
C ASN A 34 1.77 -9.76 10.57
N VAL A 35 0.65 -9.07 10.32
CA VAL A 35 -0.02 -9.04 9.01
C VAL A 35 0.90 -8.55 7.90
N ASP A 36 1.63 -7.46 8.16
CA ASP A 36 2.54 -6.87 7.18
C ASP A 36 3.66 -7.85 6.77
N SER A 37 4.27 -8.50 7.77
CA SER A 37 5.31 -9.52 7.54
C SER A 37 4.76 -10.78 6.85
N ARG A 38 3.52 -11.16 7.13
CA ARG A 38 2.85 -12.27 6.42
C ARG A 38 2.61 -11.93 4.96
N LEU A 39 2.15 -10.73 4.65
CA LEU A 39 2.00 -10.25 3.27
C LEU A 39 3.35 -10.22 2.55
N ASP A 40 4.43 -9.77 3.19
CA ASP A 40 5.77 -9.84 2.62
C ASP A 40 6.21 -11.27 2.31
N THR A 41 5.91 -12.21 3.21
CA THR A 41 6.25 -13.62 3.03
C THR A 41 5.45 -14.24 1.88
N LEU A 42 4.15 -13.97 1.83
CA LEU A 42 3.28 -14.44 0.74
C LEU A 42 3.76 -13.89 -0.61
N ASN A 43 4.07 -12.59 -0.67
CA ASN A 43 4.57 -11.96 -1.89
C ASN A 43 5.92 -12.52 -2.35
N LYS A 44 6.83 -12.87 -1.43
CA LYS A 44 8.09 -13.53 -1.75
C LYS A 44 7.92 -14.96 -2.29
N ASN A 45 6.84 -15.64 -1.90
CA ASN A 45 6.55 -17.01 -2.31
C ASN A 45 5.81 -17.09 -3.66
N ILE A 46 5.50 -15.96 -4.29
CA ILE A 46 4.91 -15.94 -5.63
C ILE A 46 5.99 -16.35 -6.64
N VAL A 47 5.88 -17.57 -7.18
CA VAL A 47 6.78 -18.12 -8.19
C VAL A 47 6.08 -18.12 -9.55
N THR A 48 6.00 -16.94 -10.17
CA THR A 48 5.57 -16.81 -11.56
C THR A 48 6.48 -15.84 -12.32
N PRO A 49 6.90 -16.16 -13.55
CA PRO A 49 7.65 -15.24 -14.38
C PRO A 49 6.76 -14.15 -15.00
N ASP A 50 5.44 -14.31 -14.97
CA ASP A 50 4.48 -13.33 -15.48
C ASP A 50 4.23 -12.23 -14.43
N PRO A 51 4.69 -10.98 -14.67
CA PRO A 51 4.56 -9.88 -13.73
C PRO A 51 3.11 -9.48 -13.44
N ILE A 52 2.19 -9.70 -14.38
CA ILE A 52 0.77 -9.38 -14.21
C ILE A 52 0.14 -10.39 -13.24
N GLN A 53 0.41 -11.68 -13.44
CA GLN A 53 -0.05 -12.72 -12.53
C GLN A 53 0.57 -12.56 -11.14
N GLN A 54 1.84 -12.16 -11.06
CA GLN A 54 2.49 -11.87 -9.79
C GLN A 54 1.78 -10.74 -9.03
N TYR A 55 1.48 -9.65 -9.75
CA TYR A 55 0.75 -8.52 -9.19
C TYR A 55 -0.66 -8.91 -8.70
N LEU A 56 -1.44 -9.59 -9.54
CA LEU A 56 -2.82 -9.97 -9.21
C LEU A 56 -2.89 -10.96 -8.04
N GLN A 57 -1.91 -11.88 -7.91
CA GLN A 57 -1.80 -12.74 -6.73
C GLN A 57 -1.49 -11.95 -5.45
N SER A 58 -0.66 -10.90 -5.54
CA SER A 58 -0.43 -10.00 -4.40
C SER A 58 -1.70 -9.28 -3.98
N GLU A 59 -2.51 -8.79 -4.94
CA GLU A 59 -3.81 -8.16 -4.63
C GLU A 59 -4.77 -9.15 -3.96
N GLU A 60 -4.85 -10.39 -4.47
CA GLU A 60 -5.67 -11.46 -3.88
C GLU A 60 -5.27 -11.79 -2.43
N TYR A 61 -3.97 -11.78 -2.12
CA TYR A 61 -3.51 -11.96 -0.74
C TYR A 61 -3.90 -10.79 0.17
N ILE A 62 -3.88 -9.56 -0.34
CA ILE A 62 -4.32 -8.38 0.43
C ILE A 62 -5.81 -8.48 0.74
N THR A 63 -6.66 -8.70 -0.26
CA THR A 63 -8.12 -8.78 -0.08
C THR A 63 -8.51 -9.93 0.86
N SER A 64 -7.91 -11.11 0.68
CA SER A 64 -8.14 -12.27 1.55
C SER A 64 -7.68 -12.02 3.00
N THR A 65 -6.53 -11.35 3.17
CA THR A 65 -6.02 -11.01 4.50
C THR A 65 -6.92 -10.00 5.19
N LEU A 66 -7.41 -8.99 4.46
CA LEU A 66 -8.32 -8.00 4.98
C LEU A 66 -9.65 -8.62 5.39
N GLU A 67 -10.22 -9.54 4.61
CA GLU A 67 -11.44 -10.25 5.00
C GLU A 67 -11.28 -10.97 6.36
N VAL A 68 -10.20 -11.75 6.51
CA VAL A 68 -9.94 -12.54 7.72
C VAL A 68 -9.58 -11.66 8.91
N LEU A 69 -8.81 -10.60 8.71
CA LEU A 69 -8.40 -9.70 9.79
C LEU A 69 -9.54 -8.76 10.19
N ALA A 70 -10.30 -8.27 9.21
CA ALA A 70 -11.36 -7.32 9.45
C ALA A 70 -12.51 -7.92 10.23
N SER A 71 -12.91 -9.13 9.87
CA SER A 71 -13.88 -9.94 10.62
C SER A 71 -13.49 -10.19 12.08
N LYS A 72 -12.19 -10.07 12.42
CA LYS A 72 -11.68 -10.33 13.77
C LYS A 72 -11.57 -9.08 14.65
N ILE A 73 -11.22 -7.92 14.10
CA ILE A 73 -10.94 -6.74 14.94
C ILE A 73 -11.07 -5.37 14.29
N ILE A 74 -10.76 -5.20 12.99
CA ILE A 74 -10.68 -3.87 12.38
C ILE A 74 -12.04 -3.17 12.39
N SER A 75 -13.12 -3.88 12.07
CA SER A 75 -14.49 -3.32 12.05
C SER A 75 -14.90 -2.71 13.40
N GLU A 76 -14.38 -3.26 14.50
CA GLU A 76 -14.73 -2.90 15.87
C GLU A 76 -13.98 -1.65 16.35
N VAL A 77 -12.65 -1.62 16.15
CA VAL A 77 -11.80 -0.62 16.83
C VAL A 77 -11.37 0.54 15.93
N VAL A 78 -11.39 0.38 14.60
CA VAL A 78 -10.90 1.41 13.67
C VAL A 78 -12.02 2.39 13.30
N GLU A 79 -11.66 3.67 13.16
CA GLU A 79 -12.57 4.75 12.81
C GLU A 79 -13.03 4.66 11.34
N ASN A 80 -14.28 5.05 11.07
CA ASN A 80 -14.87 5.01 9.73
C ASN A 80 -14.03 5.72 8.67
N LYS A 81 -13.36 6.83 9.00
CA LYS A 81 -12.53 7.59 8.05
C LYS A 81 -11.35 6.76 7.52
N ASP A 82 -10.71 5.97 8.39
CA ASP A 82 -9.54 5.17 8.05
C ASP A 82 -9.96 3.92 7.27
N ILE A 83 -11.11 3.35 7.64
CA ILE A 83 -11.76 2.28 6.87
C ILE A 83 -12.11 2.77 5.46
N GLN A 84 -12.76 3.93 5.35
CA GLN A 84 -13.17 4.45 4.04
C GLN A 84 -11.96 4.73 3.16
N LYS A 85 -10.86 5.30 3.69
CA LYS A 85 -9.62 5.45 2.92
C LYS A 85 -9.09 4.11 2.39
N LEU A 86 -9.08 3.06 3.22
CA LEU A 86 -8.63 1.74 2.78
C LEU A 86 -9.55 1.17 1.69
N VAL A 87 -10.87 1.32 1.85
CA VAL A 87 -11.87 0.90 0.87
C VAL A 87 -11.70 1.65 -0.45
N ASP A 88 -11.49 2.96 -0.42
CA ASP A 88 -11.24 3.76 -1.62
C ASP A 88 -10.00 3.25 -2.36
N ASN A 89 -8.92 2.92 -1.64
CA ASN A 89 -7.71 2.34 -2.25
C ASN A 89 -7.94 0.95 -2.86
N LEU A 90 -8.79 0.10 -2.26
CA LEU A 90 -9.18 -1.19 -2.84
C LEU A 90 -9.92 -0.98 -4.16
N HIS A 91 -10.86 -0.04 -4.22
CA HIS A 91 -11.64 0.26 -5.43
C HIS A 91 -10.80 0.92 -6.53
N ILE A 92 -9.83 1.75 -6.15
CA ILE A 92 -8.85 2.33 -7.10
C ILE A 92 -8.02 1.21 -7.76
N ASN A 93 -7.58 0.21 -6.99
CA ASN A 93 -6.86 -0.94 -7.55
C ASN A 93 -7.77 -1.83 -8.39
N LEU A 94 -8.98 -2.15 -7.91
CA LEU A 94 -9.98 -2.92 -8.67
C LEU A 94 -10.24 -2.35 -10.07
N GLY A 95 -10.38 -1.02 -10.17
CA GLY A 95 -10.56 -0.34 -11.45
C GLY A 95 -9.40 -0.54 -12.43
N GLN A 96 -8.20 -0.84 -11.92
CA GLN A 96 -7.04 -1.16 -12.73
C GLN A 96 -6.90 -2.66 -12.97
N ASP A 97 -7.13 -3.50 -11.96
CA ASP A 97 -7.03 -4.97 -12.06
C ASP A 97 -7.98 -5.51 -13.13
N THR A 98 -9.20 -4.96 -13.19
CA THR A 98 -10.21 -5.31 -14.19
C THR A 98 -9.81 -4.93 -15.62
N LYS A 99 -8.90 -3.98 -15.81
CA LYS A 99 -8.30 -3.68 -17.13
C LYS A 99 -7.15 -4.63 -17.46
N LEU A 100 -6.34 -4.97 -16.46
CA LEU A 100 -5.20 -5.89 -16.64
C LEU A 100 -5.67 -7.32 -16.93
N MET A 101 -6.77 -7.76 -16.31
CA MET A 101 -7.37 -9.08 -16.52
C MET A 101 -8.90 -9.01 -16.64
N PRO A 102 -9.43 -8.55 -17.79
CA PRO A 102 -10.88 -8.42 -18.00
C PRO A 102 -11.66 -9.72 -17.83
N SER A 103 -11.04 -10.86 -18.17
CA SER A 103 -11.65 -12.19 -18.04
C SER A 103 -11.95 -12.60 -16.59
N ALA A 104 -11.34 -11.95 -15.60
CA ALA A 104 -11.57 -12.22 -14.18
C ALA A 104 -12.30 -11.07 -13.46
N ALA A 105 -12.82 -10.08 -14.20
CA ALA A 105 -13.36 -8.86 -13.61
C ALA A 105 -14.46 -9.10 -12.58
N ASP A 106 -15.35 -10.07 -12.83
CA ASP A 106 -16.45 -10.36 -11.90
C ASP A 106 -15.97 -11.05 -10.61
N LYS A 107 -14.96 -11.93 -10.71
CA LYS A 107 -14.30 -12.50 -9.51
C LYS A 107 -13.68 -11.38 -8.68
N LEU A 108 -12.91 -10.49 -9.32
CA LEU A 108 -12.21 -9.40 -8.64
C LEU A 108 -13.17 -8.43 -7.96
N LYS A 109 -14.27 -8.05 -8.63
CA LYS A 109 -15.33 -7.21 -8.03
C LYS A 109 -15.91 -7.86 -6.79
N PHE A 110 -16.18 -9.17 -6.85
CA PHE A 110 -16.73 -9.90 -5.72
C PHE A 110 -15.74 -10.00 -4.55
N ASP A 111 -14.46 -10.29 -4.81
CA ASP A 111 -13.43 -10.39 -3.77
C ASP A 111 -13.23 -9.04 -3.05
N VAL A 112 -13.21 -7.93 -3.79
CA VAL A 112 -13.13 -6.58 -3.21
C VAL A 112 -14.40 -6.22 -2.43
N ALA A 113 -15.58 -6.55 -2.95
CA ALA A 113 -16.83 -6.32 -2.24
C ALA A 113 -16.91 -7.11 -0.92
N ARG A 114 -16.39 -8.34 -0.89
CA ARG A 114 -16.32 -9.17 0.31
C ARG A 114 -15.35 -8.59 1.34
N ALA A 115 -14.18 -8.13 0.90
CA ALA A 115 -13.22 -7.45 1.78
C ALA A 115 -13.78 -6.14 2.36
N GLU A 116 -14.45 -5.31 1.54
CA GLU A 116 -15.13 -4.10 2.00
C GLU A 116 -16.21 -4.43 3.04
N ALA A 117 -17.03 -5.44 2.77
CA ALA A 117 -18.08 -5.86 3.70
C ALA A 117 -17.49 -6.26 5.06
N ALA A 118 -16.42 -7.05 5.06
CA ALA A 118 -15.74 -7.45 6.30
C ALA A 118 -15.18 -6.24 7.06
N LEU A 119 -14.56 -5.28 6.35
CA LEU A 119 -14.08 -4.01 6.93
C LEU A 119 -15.20 -3.18 7.54
N LYS A 120 -16.40 -3.27 6.96
CA LYS A 120 -17.60 -2.57 7.41
C LYS A 120 -18.48 -3.42 8.34
N GLY A 121 -18.00 -4.57 8.79
CA GLY A 121 -18.65 -5.40 9.81
C GLY A 121 -19.80 -6.25 9.30
N PHE A 122 -19.79 -6.64 8.02
CA PHE A 122 -20.69 -7.64 7.46
C PHE A 122 -19.89 -8.84 6.93
N VAL A 123 -20.07 -10.01 7.55
CA VAL A 123 -19.35 -11.26 7.25
C VAL A 123 -20.33 -12.42 7.28
N LEU A 124 -20.85 -12.78 6.11
CA LEU A 124 -21.63 -14.01 5.92
C LEU A 124 -20.75 -15.06 5.21
N PRO A 125 -20.64 -16.29 5.71
CA PRO A 125 -20.07 -17.40 4.95
C PRO A 125 -20.90 -17.69 3.69
N LEU A 126 -20.32 -17.49 2.50
CA LEU A 126 -21.04 -17.58 1.21
C LEU A 126 -20.66 -18.82 0.37
N ASN A 127 -19.85 -19.72 0.93
CA ASN A 127 -19.38 -20.94 0.29
C ASN A 127 -19.57 -22.13 1.22
N LYS A 128 -19.81 -23.31 0.66
CA LYS A 128 -20.04 -24.55 1.42
C LYS A 128 -18.82 -24.96 2.24
N GLY A 129 -19.07 -25.49 3.43
CA GLY A 129 -18.04 -26.01 4.34
C GLY A 129 -17.45 -24.98 5.29
N GLY A 130 -16.87 -25.46 6.39
CA GLY A 130 -16.14 -24.63 7.34
C GLY A 130 -17.10 -23.69 8.09
N PRO A 131 -16.88 -22.35 8.08
CA PRO A 131 -17.75 -21.42 8.80
C PRO A 131 -19.22 -21.42 8.37
N PHE A 132 -19.52 -21.91 7.15
CA PHE A 132 -20.91 -22.05 6.70
C PHE A 132 -21.67 -23.12 7.49
N ASP A 133 -21.00 -24.19 7.89
CA ASP A 133 -21.62 -25.31 8.62
C ASP A 133 -22.06 -24.90 10.04
N GLU A 134 -21.59 -23.73 10.51
CA GLU A 134 -21.96 -23.12 11.79
C GLU A 134 -23.19 -22.20 11.70
N LEU A 135 -23.71 -21.93 10.49
CA LEU A 135 -24.86 -21.07 10.29
C LEU A 135 -26.18 -21.77 10.63
N SER A 136 -27.12 -21.01 11.19
CA SER A 136 -28.51 -21.47 11.27
C SER A 136 -29.13 -21.42 9.88
N LEU A 137 -29.81 -22.50 9.48
CA LEU A 137 -30.56 -22.55 8.23
C LEU A 137 -31.87 -21.73 8.29
N MET A 138 -32.23 -21.22 9.47
CA MET A 138 -33.40 -20.34 9.67
C MET A 138 -34.73 -20.94 9.15
N GLY A 139 -34.88 -22.26 9.24
CA GLY A 139 -36.07 -22.97 8.77
C GLY A 139 -36.17 -23.12 7.25
N ILE A 140 -35.05 -22.93 6.53
CA ILE A 140 -34.87 -23.34 5.14
C ILE A 140 -34.38 -24.80 5.17
N GLU A 141 -35.16 -25.70 4.59
CA GLU A 141 -34.94 -27.15 4.73
C GLU A 141 -33.89 -27.68 3.74
N ASP A 142 -33.77 -27.04 2.59
CA ASP A 142 -32.87 -27.44 1.51
C ASP A 142 -31.66 -26.51 1.45
N GLU A 143 -30.47 -27.07 1.64
CA GLU A 143 -29.21 -26.34 1.47
C GLU A 143 -29.08 -25.78 0.04
N ALA A 144 -29.56 -26.50 -0.98
CA ALA A 144 -29.53 -26.01 -2.34
C ALA A 144 -30.41 -24.76 -2.53
N GLU A 145 -31.52 -24.64 -1.79
CA GLU A 145 -32.36 -23.45 -1.78
C GLU A 145 -31.60 -22.24 -1.21
N ILE A 146 -30.78 -22.45 -0.17
CA ILE A 146 -29.93 -21.41 0.44
C ILE A 146 -28.91 -20.87 -0.58
N PHE A 147 -28.24 -21.76 -1.31
CA PHE A 147 -27.25 -21.36 -2.31
C PHE A 147 -27.89 -20.68 -3.52
N ALA A 148 -29.04 -21.19 -3.99
CA ALA A 148 -29.74 -20.63 -5.15
C ALA A 148 -30.41 -19.28 -4.87
N ASN A 149 -30.81 -19.02 -3.63
CA ASN A 149 -31.55 -17.81 -3.25
C ASN A 149 -30.74 -16.87 -2.33
N PRO A 150 -30.76 -16.98 -0.99
CA PRO A 150 -30.19 -15.96 -0.12
C PRO A 150 -28.67 -15.77 -0.32
N ILE A 151 -27.89 -16.82 -0.58
CA ILE A 151 -26.45 -16.65 -0.85
C ILE A 151 -26.21 -15.94 -2.18
N ARG A 152 -26.88 -16.36 -3.26
CA ARG A 152 -26.77 -15.71 -4.57
C ARG A 152 -27.13 -14.23 -4.48
N ALA A 153 -28.28 -13.93 -3.86
CA ALA A 153 -28.76 -12.57 -3.68
C ALA A 153 -27.80 -11.74 -2.80
N THR A 154 -27.19 -12.33 -1.77
CA THR A 154 -26.18 -11.65 -0.96
C THR A 154 -24.93 -11.36 -1.76
N LYS A 155 -24.43 -12.29 -2.60
CA LYS A 155 -23.27 -12.05 -3.47
C LYS A 155 -23.51 -10.88 -4.42
N GLU A 156 -24.68 -10.84 -5.04
CA GLU A 156 -25.09 -9.75 -5.94
C GLU A 156 -25.27 -8.43 -5.17
N ALA A 157 -25.87 -8.46 -3.98
CA ALA A 157 -26.05 -7.29 -3.13
C ALA A 157 -24.72 -6.68 -2.67
N LEU A 158 -23.75 -7.52 -2.29
CA LEU A 158 -22.40 -7.07 -1.91
C LEU A 158 -21.76 -6.28 -3.04
N ILE A 159 -21.80 -6.80 -4.27
CA ILE A 159 -21.26 -6.11 -5.45
C ILE A 159 -22.01 -4.79 -5.70
N ALA A 160 -23.34 -4.79 -5.60
CA ALA A 160 -24.16 -3.61 -5.86
C ALA A 160 -24.00 -2.50 -4.80
N VAL A 161 -23.65 -2.86 -3.56
CA VAL A 161 -23.44 -1.92 -2.45
C VAL A 161 -21.98 -1.45 -2.37
N SER A 162 -21.05 -2.26 -2.84
CA SER A 162 -19.61 -1.98 -2.79
C SER A 162 -19.23 -0.68 -3.51
N GLY A 163 -18.25 0.03 -2.96
CA GLY A 163 -17.75 1.31 -3.47
C GLY A 163 -18.63 2.52 -3.15
N LYS A 164 -19.83 2.31 -2.61
CA LYS A 164 -20.67 3.39 -2.08
C LYS A 164 -20.11 3.85 -0.73
N SER A 165 -20.11 5.16 -0.49
CA SER A 165 -19.64 5.79 0.77
C SER A 165 -20.62 5.57 1.93
N ILE A 166 -20.94 4.32 2.22
CA ILE A 166 -21.84 3.88 3.30
C ILE A 166 -21.02 3.62 4.56
N PRO A 167 -21.33 4.27 5.70
CA PRO A 167 -20.66 4.03 6.98
C PRO A 167 -20.83 2.60 7.48
N LYS A 168 -19.88 2.10 8.29
CA LYS A 168 -19.92 0.71 8.81
C LYS A 168 -21.20 0.40 9.59
N GLU A 169 -21.76 1.38 10.30
CA GLU A 169 -22.97 1.21 11.11
C GLU A 169 -24.23 0.96 10.27
N GLN A 170 -24.22 1.37 8.99
CA GLN A 170 -25.36 1.26 8.07
C GLN A 170 -25.15 0.16 7.02
N TYR A 171 -23.94 -0.40 6.93
CA TYR A 171 -23.56 -1.26 5.81
C TYR A 171 -24.32 -2.58 5.79
N ALA A 172 -24.45 -3.26 6.93
CA ALA A 172 -25.19 -4.52 7.03
C ALA A 172 -26.66 -4.37 6.59
N GLN A 173 -27.29 -3.27 6.99
CA GLN A 173 -28.66 -2.95 6.60
C GLN A 173 -28.77 -2.68 5.09
N ALA A 174 -27.81 -1.93 4.50
CA ALA A 174 -27.77 -1.69 3.07
C ALA A 174 -27.61 -2.98 2.25
N VAL A 175 -26.75 -3.91 2.69
CA VAL A 175 -26.59 -5.23 2.06
C VAL A 175 -27.87 -6.04 2.14
N LYS A 176 -28.50 -6.06 3.32
CA LYS A 176 -29.77 -6.77 3.54
C LYS A 176 -30.89 -6.22 2.64
N ASP A 177 -31.09 -4.91 2.61
CA ASP A 177 -32.14 -4.28 1.81
C ASP A 177 -31.97 -4.57 0.33
N GLN A 178 -30.72 -4.48 -0.17
CA GLN A 178 -30.41 -4.78 -1.55
C GLN A 178 -30.61 -6.28 -1.88
N ALA A 179 -30.23 -7.19 -0.99
CA ALA A 179 -30.41 -8.62 -1.19
C ALA A 179 -31.91 -9.00 -1.22
N ILE A 180 -32.72 -8.40 -0.34
CA ILE A 180 -34.18 -8.61 -0.33
C ILE A 180 -34.84 -8.01 -1.57
N GLU A 181 -34.39 -6.86 -2.06
CA GLU A 181 -34.85 -6.29 -3.32
C GLU A 181 -34.60 -7.25 -4.49
N ILE A 182 -33.41 -7.85 -4.56
CA ILE A 182 -33.06 -8.86 -5.57
C ILE A 182 -33.95 -10.10 -5.46
N LEU A 183 -34.17 -10.60 -4.24
CA LEU A 183 -35.02 -11.79 -4.02
C LEU A 183 -36.48 -11.56 -4.40
N LYS A 184 -37.00 -10.34 -4.24
CA LYS A 184 -38.37 -9.96 -4.63
C LYS A 184 -38.60 -9.98 -6.15
N GLN A 185 -37.54 -9.96 -6.96
CA GLN A 185 -37.66 -10.02 -8.41
C GLN A 185 -38.08 -11.42 -8.91
N ASP A 186 -37.84 -12.47 -8.12
CA ASP A 186 -38.34 -13.82 -8.44
C ASP A 186 -39.75 -14.02 -7.88
N PRO A 187 -40.78 -14.16 -8.73
CA PRO A 187 -42.17 -14.33 -8.28
C PRO A 187 -42.42 -15.62 -7.48
N LYS A 188 -41.48 -16.58 -7.48
CA LYS A 188 -41.56 -17.81 -6.68
C LYS A 188 -41.26 -17.57 -5.19
N ASN A 189 -40.68 -16.42 -4.85
CA ASN A 189 -40.35 -16.07 -3.48
C ASN A 189 -41.57 -15.45 -2.78
N THR A 190 -42.31 -16.28 -2.05
CA THR A 190 -43.45 -15.84 -1.23
C THR A 190 -43.00 -14.97 -0.05
N PRO A 191 -43.90 -14.18 0.56
CA PRO A 191 -43.58 -13.40 1.76
C PRO A 191 -42.92 -14.22 2.88
N ASP A 192 -43.44 -15.43 3.15
CA ASP A 192 -42.89 -16.33 4.16
C ASP A 192 -41.45 -16.78 3.83
N LYS A 193 -41.14 -17.03 2.54
CA LYS A 193 -39.77 -17.35 2.10
C LYS A 193 -38.85 -16.15 2.26
N LEU A 194 -39.31 -14.96 1.88
CA LEU A 194 -38.54 -13.73 2.03
C LEU A 194 -38.19 -13.44 3.49
N GLU A 195 -39.10 -13.71 4.44
CA GLU A 195 -38.82 -13.56 5.87
C GLU A 195 -37.73 -14.53 6.35
N LYS A 196 -37.77 -15.81 5.91
CA LYS A 196 -36.71 -16.79 6.20
C LYS A 196 -35.38 -16.38 5.60
N TYR A 197 -35.37 -15.90 4.36
CA TYR A 197 -34.16 -15.42 3.69
C TYR A 197 -33.58 -14.19 4.37
N GLU A 198 -34.42 -13.24 4.80
CA GLU A 198 -33.96 -12.06 5.56
C GLU A 198 -33.28 -12.48 6.87
N LYS A 199 -33.91 -13.40 7.61
CA LYS A 199 -33.33 -13.99 8.83
C LYS A 199 -32.03 -14.74 8.55
N PHE A 200 -31.91 -15.41 7.41
CA PHE A 200 -30.66 -16.06 7.03
C PHE A 200 -29.56 -15.02 6.74
N ILE A 201 -29.87 -13.98 5.97
CA ILE A 201 -28.90 -12.96 5.52
C ILE A 201 -28.39 -12.11 6.68
N ILE A 202 -29.24 -11.77 7.65
CA ILE A 202 -28.84 -10.92 8.79
C ILE A 202 -27.80 -11.59 9.70
N GLN A 203 -27.58 -12.90 9.56
CA GLN A 203 -26.42 -13.59 10.15
C GLN A 203 -25.09 -13.01 9.65
N GLY A 204 -25.07 -12.28 8.53
CA GLY A 204 -23.87 -11.56 8.12
C GLY A 204 -23.53 -10.37 9.01
N ASP A 205 -24.47 -9.80 9.77
CA ASP A 205 -24.21 -8.64 10.63
C ASP A 205 -23.23 -9.01 11.77
N LYS A 206 -22.23 -8.15 12.03
CA LYS A 206 -21.27 -8.27 13.15
C LYS A 206 -21.93 -8.54 14.51
N ASN A 207 -23.18 -8.14 14.69
CA ASN A 207 -23.93 -8.36 15.92
C ASN A 207 -24.33 -9.83 16.16
N GLN A 208 -24.21 -10.69 15.13
CA GLN A 208 -24.74 -12.05 15.14
C GLN A 208 -23.67 -13.15 15.35
N LYS A 209 -22.36 -12.78 15.40
CA LYS A 209 -21.21 -13.55 15.94
C LYS A 209 -21.21 -15.07 15.70
N PHE A 210 -20.69 -15.53 14.57
CA PHE A 210 -20.72 -16.96 14.21
C PHE A 210 -19.49 -17.77 14.63
N ASN A 211 -18.26 -17.23 14.56
CA ASN A 211 -17.05 -17.98 14.95
C ASN A 211 -16.63 -17.76 16.43
N GLU A 212 -15.80 -18.66 16.99
CA GLU A 212 -15.34 -18.59 18.39
C GLU A 212 -14.66 -17.26 18.75
N ASP A 213 -13.83 -16.71 17.85
CA ASP A 213 -13.16 -15.40 18.04
C ASP A 213 -14.20 -14.26 18.15
N SER A 214 -15.23 -14.25 17.30
CA SER A 214 -16.33 -13.28 17.31
C SER A 214 -17.24 -13.46 18.52
N LYS A 215 -17.45 -14.70 18.96
CA LYS A 215 -18.26 -15.06 20.14
C LYS A 215 -17.56 -14.72 21.45
N GLN A 216 -16.23 -14.84 21.52
CA GLN A 216 -15.45 -14.67 22.75
C GLN A 216 -14.75 -13.32 22.86
N PHE A 217 -14.12 -12.79 21.80
CA PHE A 217 -13.29 -11.59 21.87
C PHE A 217 -14.06 -10.28 21.62
N ILE A 218 -14.91 -10.22 20.60
CA ILE A 218 -15.69 -9.00 20.26
C ILE A 218 -16.58 -8.51 21.42
N PRO A 219 -17.36 -9.35 22.14
CA PRO A 219 -18.10 -8.87 23.32
C PRO A 219 -17.19 -8.38 24.45
N ARG A 220 -15.94 -8.84 24.52
CA ARG A 220 -14.92 -8.40 25.48
C ARG A 220 -14.25 -7.08 25.05
N VAL A 221 -14.28 -6.69 23.77
CA VAL A 221 -13.75 -5.38 23.30
C VAL A 221 -14.46 -4.21 24.00
N ASN A 222 -15.77 -4.30 24.16
CA ASN A 222 -16.57 -3.29 24.89
C ASN A 222 -16.35 -3.34 26.42
N GLN A 223 -15.67 -4.36 26.93
CA GLN A 223 -15.31 -4.53 28.34
C GLN A 223 -13.84 -4.13 28.62
N LEU A 224 -13.08 -3.78 27.59
CA LEU A 224 -11.70 -3.33 27.73
C LEU A 224 -11.61 -2.02 28.50
N SER A 225 -10.55 -1.87 29.29
CA SER A 225 -10.18 -0.56 29.79
C SER A 225 -9.86 0.38 28.63
N GLN A 226 -9.99 1.68 28.88
CA GLN A 226 -9.66 2.70 27.87
C GLN A 226 -8.21 2.59 27.37
N VAL A 227 -7.29 2.11 28.22
CA VAL A 227 -5.88 1.90 27.87
C VAL A 227 -5.71 0.75 26.89
N GLU A 228 -6.34 -0.40 27.18
CA GLU A 228 -6.29 -1.59 26.32
C GLU A 228 -6.96 -1.34 24.98
N PHE A 229 -8.14 -0.70 24.99
CA PHE A 229 -8.84 -0.33 23.77
C PHE A 229 -7.99 0.60 22.89
N LYS A 230 -7.39 1.65 23.47
CA LYS A 230 -6.50 2.55 22.72
C LYS A 230 -5.27 1.85 22.16
N ALA A 231 -4.68 0.90 22.89
CA ALA A 231 -3.53 0.13 22.41
C ALA A 231 -3.91 -0.76 21.21
N LEU A 232 -5.06 -1.42 21.29
CA LEU A 232 -5.60 -2.27 20.24
C LEU A 232 -5.99 -1.46 18.99
N GLN A 233 -6.73 -0.38 19.19
CA GLN A 233 -7.09 0.58 18.14
C GLN A 233 -5.85 1.12 17.44
N LYS A 234 -4.82 1.56 18.19
CA LYS A 234 -3.57 2.06 17.59
C LYS A 234 -2.88 1.00 16.72
N ALA A 235 -2.82 -0.26 17.18
CA ALA A 235 -2.23 -1.34 16.40
C ALA A 235 -3.02 -1.66 15.12
N ALA A 236 -4.35 -1.70 15.22
CA ALA A 236 -5.24 -1.95 14.09
C ALA A 236 -5.17 -0.80 13.07
N THR A 237 -5.27 0.46 13.49
CA THR A 237 -5.15 1.64 12.63
C THR A 237 -3.79 1.69 11.94
N TYR A 238 -2.69 1.40 12.65
CA TYR A 238 -1.37 1.31 12.04
C TYR A 238 -1.32 0.27 10.92
N THR A 239 -1.90 -0.91 11.15
CA THR A 239 -1.93 -2.00 10.15
C THR A 239 -2.80 -1.64 8.95
N VAL A 240 -3.96 -1.04 9.17
CA VAL A 240 -4.82 -0.48 8.11
C VAL A 240 -4.03 0.53 7.27
N GLN A 241 -3.24 1.39 7.90
CA GLN A 241 -2.41 2.36 7.20
C GLN A 241 -1.29 1.69 6.39
N GLN A 242 -0.63 0.65 6.91
CA GLN A 242 0.38 -0.09 6.15
C GLN A 242 -0.21 -0.77 4.91
N VAL A 243 -1.36 -1.43 5.06
CA VAL A 243 -2.06 -2.07 3.93
C VAL A 243 -2.54 -1.02 2.92
N SER A 244 -3.08 0.10 3.39
CA SER A 244 -3.47 1.24 2.54
C SER A 244 -2.28 1.78 1.74
N ASN A 245 -1.10 1.93 2.36
CA ASN A 245 0.11 2.35 1.67
C ASN A 245 0.58 1.32 0.63
N ARG A 246 0.46 0.01 0.92
CA ARG A 246 0.77 -1.06 -0.05
C ARG A 246 -0.13 -0.96 -1.28
N LEU A 247 -1.43 -0.77 -1.08
CA LEU A 247 -2.39 -0.56 -2.17
C LEU A 247 -2.07 0.69 -3.00
N GLU A 248 -1.59 1.78 -2.38
CA GLU A 248 -1.15 2.98 -3.11
C GLU A 248 0.09 2.71 -3.97
N GLN A 249 1.03 1.86 -3.51
CA GLN A 249 2.18 1.45 -4.33
C GLN A 249 1.76 0.48 -5.44
N ASN A 250 0.89 -0.47 -5.13
CA ASN A 250 0.33 -1.42 -6.08
C ASN A 250 -0.41 -0.72 -7.22
N HIS A 251 -1.13 0.37 -6.93
CA HIS A 251 -1.75 1.19 -7.96
C HIS A 251 -0.74 1.83 -8.94
N LYS A 252 0.47 2.18 -8.46
CA LYS A 252 1.54 2.68 -9.35
C LYS A 252 2.11 1.56 -10.22
N ILE A 253 2.35 0.39 -9.61
CA ILE A 253 2.82 -0.81 -10.31
C ILE A 253 1.82 -1.20 -11.41
N SER A 254 0.53 -1.20 -11.12
CA SER A 254 -0.50 -1.60 -12.08
C SER A 254 -0.69 -0.62 -13.24
N LYS A 255 -0.44 0.68 -13.02
CA LYS A 255 -0.34 1.66 -14.11
C LYS A 255 0.85 1.38 -15.02
N GLN A 256 1.99 0.99 -14.45
CA GLN A 256 3.16 0.61 -15.23
C GLN A 256 2.89 -0.68 -16.03
N LEU A 257 2.27 -1.68 -15.41
CA LEU A 257 1.87 -2.93 -16.07
C LEU A 257 0.90 -2.70 -17.23
N GLU A 258 -0.07 -1.79 -17.10
CA GLU A 258 -0.98 -1.43 -18.20
C GLU A 258 -0.22 -0.92 -19.43
N GLN A 259 0.77 -0.05 -19.23
CA GLN A 259 1.62 0.43 -20.31
C GLN A 259 2.45 -0.71 -20.94
N THR A 260 2.96 -1.63 -20.12
CA THR A 260 3.65 -2.82 -20.61
C THR A 260 2.72 -3.71 -21.44
N ILE A 261 1.46 -3.91 -21.03
CA ILE A 261 0.46 -4.66 -21.82
C ILE A 261 0.22 -3.99 -23.18
N ILE A 262 0.06 -2.67 -23.21
CA ILE A 262 -0.12 -1.91 -24.46
C ILE A 262 1.08 -2.13 -25.39
N LEU A 263 2.30 -2.06 -24.84
CA LEU A 263 3.55 -2.29 -25.55
C LEU A 263 3.65 -3.71 -26.11
N THR A 264 3.38 -4.74 -25.30
CA THR A 264 3.49 -6.14 -25.70
C THR A 264 2.44 -6.52 -26.74
N ASN A 265 1.21 -6.02 -26.58
CA ASN A 265 0.14 -6.23 -27.57
C ASN A 265 0.48 -5.57 -28.91
N SER A 266 1.01 -4.34 -28.88
CA SER A 266 1.37 -3.61 -30.10
C SER A 266 2.60 -4.19 -30.82
N SER A 267 3.54 -4.78 -30.07
CA SER A 267 4.77 -5.39 -30.61
C SER A 267 4.65 -6.89 -30.93
N GLY A 268 3.60 -7.56 -30.42
CA GLY A 268 3.41 -9.01 -30.54
C GLY A 268 4.38 -9.84 -29.68
N ILE A 269 5.09 -9.21 -28.74
CA ILE A 269 6.02 -9.90 -27.84
C ILE A 269 5.26 -10.67 -26.77
N LYS A 270 5.63 -11.93 -26.59
CA LYS A 270 5.04 -12.83 -25.56
C LYS A 270 6.09 -13.45 -24.63
N ASN A 271 7.37 -13.15 -24.82
CA ASN A 271 8.45 -13.71 -24.01
C ASN A 271 8.42 -13.08 -22.59
N PRO A 272 8.18 -13.86 -21.52
CA PRO A 272 8.07 -13.33 -20.16
C PRO A 272 9.32 -12.63 -19.64
N GLU A 273 10.53 -13.07 -20.03
CA GLU A 273 11.78 -12.43 -19.59
C GLU A 273 11.90 -11.02 -20.17
N ILE A 274 11.60 -10.87 -21.47
CA ILE A 274 11.57 -9.56 -22.13
C ILE A 274 10.52 -8.64 -21.49
N ILE A 275 9.34 -9.17 -21.16
CA ILE A 275 8.28 -8.42 -20.48
C ILE A 275 8.72 -7.98 -19.09
N ARG A 276 9.41 -8.86 -18.34
CA ARG A 276 9.95 -8.56 -17.02
C ARG A 276 11.00 -7.45 -17.06
N GLU A 277 11.89 -7.47 -18.05
CA GLU A 277 12.88 -6.41 -18.24
C GLU A 277 12.24 -5.08 -18.65
N LEU A 278 11.18 -5.11 -19.47
CA LEU A 278 10.40 -3.91 -19.82
C LEU A 278 9.75 -3.25 -18.59
N ASN A 279 9.39 -4.03 -17.56
CA ASN A 279 8.87 -3.49 -16.30
C ASN A 279 9.93 -2.80 -15.42
N LYS A 280 11.20 -2.72 -15.85
CA LYS A 280 12.22 -1.93 -15.14
C LYS A 280 12.25 -0.47 -15.59
N LEU A 281 11.62 -0.13 -16.72
CA LEU A 281 11.59 1.24 -17.22
C LEU A 281 10.68 2.13 -16.36
N ASP A 282 11.08 3.38 -16.16
CA ASP A 282 10.27 4.38 -15.45
C ASP A 282 8.90 4.56 -16.13
N SER A 283 7.84 4.66 -15.33
CA SER A 283 6.47 4.74 -15.84
C SER A 283 6.22 5.96 -16.73
N THR A 284 6.86 7.10 -16.43
CA THR A 284 6.72 8.33 -17.21
C THR A 284 7.44 8.19 -18.54
N TYR A 285 8.68 7.70 -18.48
CA TYR A 285 9.47 7.42 -19.68
C TYR A 285 8.75 6.45 -20.62
N LEU A 286 8.18 5.39 -20.04
CA LEU A 286 7.40 4.39 -20.77
C LEU A 286 6.17 5.02 -21.45
N THR A 287 5.43 5.87 -20.73
CA THR A 287 4.26 6.58 -21.27
C THR A 287 4.63 7.47 -22.46
N GLU A 288 5.73 8.22 -22.35
CA GLU A 288 6.20 9.14 -23.39
C GLU A 288 6.79 8.43 -24.63
N ASN A 289 7.39 7.24 -24.45
CA ASN A 289 8.17 6.57 -25.49
C ASN A 289 7.55 5.26 -25.99
N SER A 290 6.38 4.88 -25.49
CA SER A 290 5.76 3.57 -25.72
C SER A 290 5.67 3.20 -27.21
N THR A 291 5.11 4.07 -28.05
CA THR A 291 4.96 3.82 -29.49
C THR A 291 6.29 3.55 -30.19
N LYS A 292 7.33 4.30 -29.82
CA LYS A 292 8.67 4.15 -30.40
C LYS A 292 9.29 2.80 -30.00
N ILE A 293 9.20 2.45 -28.72
CA ILE A 293 9.67 1.18 -28.18
C ILE A 293 8.91 0.03 -28.85
N ALA A 294 7.57 0.09 -28.90
CA ALA A 294 6.73 -0.93 -29.53
C ALA A 294 7.08 -1.15 -31.01
N THR A 295 7.34 -0.09 -31.77
CA THR A 295 7.68 -0.18 -33.20
C THR A 295 9.02 -0.88 -33.41
N GLU A 296 10.06 -0.47 -32.66
CA GLU A 296 11.39 -1.10 -32.77
C GLU A 296 11.37 -2.58 -32.35
N LEU A 297 10.60 -2.90 -31.30
CA LEU A 297 10.38 -4.27 -30.85
C LEU A 297 9.60 -5.10 -31.87
N LYS A 298 8.54 -4.54 -32.47
CA LYS A 298 7.75 -5.18 -33.51
C LYS A 298 8.60 -5.53 -34.74
N ASP A 299 9.41 -4.58 -35.21
CA ASP A 299 10.26 -4.78 -36.38
C ASP A 299 11.27 -5.94 -36.18
N ILE A 300 11.81 -6.09 -34.96
CA ILE A 300 12.69 -7.20 -34.62
C ILE A 300 11.91 -8.52 -34.55
N ASN A 301 10.75 -8.49 -33.90
CA ASN A 301 9.88 -9.65 -33.76
C ASN A 301 9.45 -10.18 -35.13
N ASP A 302 8.93 -9.32 -36.01
CA ASP A 302 8.50 -9.67 -37.36
C ASP A 302 9.64 -10.30 -38.17
N ARG A 303 10.86 -9.75 -38.10
CA ARG A 303 12.04 -10.34 -38.76
C ARG A 303 12.39 -11.72 -38.21
N GLY A 304 12.32 -11.91 -36.89
CA GLY A 304 12.58 -13.18 -36.21
C GLY A 304 11.57 -14.27 -36.55
N THR A 305 10.35 -13.91 -36.96
CA THR A 305 9.34 -14.90 -37.39
C THR A 305 9.56 -15.44 -38.81
N SER A 306 10.48 -14.85 -39.58
CA SER A 306 10.78 -15.26 -40.95
C SER A 306 11.32 -16.70 -41.00
N LEU A 307 10.99 -17.40 -42.09
CA LEU A 307 11.39 -18.80 -42.29
C LEU A 307 12.92 -18.97 -42.19
N TRP A 308 13.67 -18.00 -42.72
CA TRP A 308 15.13 -18.01 -42.71
C TRP A 308 15.75 -17.87 -41.32
N GLU A 309 15.20 -17.00 -40.47
CA GLU A 309 15.68 -16.84 -39.09
C GLU A 309 15.37 -18.08 -38.24
N LYS A 310 14.21 -18.71 -38.46
CA LYS A 310 13.87 -20.02 -37.87
C LYS A 310 14.87 -21.10 -38.29
N PHE A 311 15.23 -21.16 -39.58
CA PHE A 311 16.26 -22.07 -40.07
C PHE A 311 17.62 -21.81 -39.40
N LYS A 312 18.07 -20.54 -39.32
CA LYS A 312 19.33 -20.20 -38.65
C LYS A 312 19.36 -20.69 -37.21
N GLN A 313 18.28 -20.50 -36.45
CA GLN A 313 18.21 -20.97 -35.06
C GLN A 313 18.37 -22.49 -34.96
N ILE A 314 17.68 -23.25 -35.83
CA ILE A 314 17.78 -24.72 -35.87
C ILE A 314 19.22 -25.18 -36.16
N PHE A 315 19.89 -24.56 -37.12
CA PHE A 315 21.24 -24.99 -37.53
C PHE A 315 22.37 -24.50 -36.61
N THR A 316 22.20 -23.36 -35.94
CA THR A 316 23.22 -22.78 -35.06
C THR A 316 23.00 -23.09 -33.57
N GLY A 317 21.80 -23.52 -33.20
CA GLY A 317 21.38 -23.72 -31.81
C GLY A 317 21.22 -22.43 -31.00
N ARG A 318 21.41 -21.24 -31.59
CA ARG A 318 21.34 -19.95 -30.89
C ARG A 318 20.02 -19.22 -31.14
N ASN A 319 19.41 -18.71 -30.06
CA ASN A 319 18.20 -17.90 -30.14
C ASN A 319 18.51 -16.41 -30.39
N TYR A 320 18.93 -16.08 -31.62
CA TYR A 320 19.28 -14.71 -32.01
C TYR A 320 18.12 -13.71 -31.93
N LEU A 321 16.87 -14.18 -31.94
CA LEU A 321 15.72 -13.30 -31.74
C LEU A 321 15.72 -12.75 -30.30
N GLU A 322 15.82 -13.64 -29.33
CA GLU A 322 15.85 -13.29 -27.90
C GLU A 322 17.03 -12.38 -27.55
N GLU A 323 18.23 -12.67 -28.07
CA GLU A 323 19.41 -11.82 -27.85
C GLU A 323 19.22 -10.40 -28.40
N ARG A 324 18.61 -10.25 -29.58
CA ARG A 324 18.35 -8.93 -30.19
C ARG A 324 17.27 -8.16 -29.44
N LEU A 325 16.20 -8.85 -29.02
CA LEU A 325 15.15 -8.25 -28.19
C LEU A 325 15.74 -7.77 -26.86
N GLY A 326 16.55 -8.59 -26.19
CA GLY A 326 17.24 -8.23 -24.95
C GLY A 326 18.09 -6.97 -25.11
N LYS A 327 18.94 -6.90 -26.15
CA LYS A 327 19.77 -5.71 -26.41
C LYS A 327 18.97 -4.42 -26.61
N VAL A 328 17.81 -4.50 -27.27
CA VAL A 328 16.95 -3.32 -27.44
C VAL A 328 16.32 -2.91 -26.11
N VAL A 329 15.88 -3.86 -25.30
CA VAL A 329 15.36 -3.54 -23.96
C VAL A 329 16.44 -2.91 -23.08
N ASP A 330 17.64 -3.47 -23.03
CA ASP A 330 18.78 -2.95 -22.25
C ASP A 330 19.14 -1.50 -22.63
N LYS A 331 19.09 -1.19 -23.92
CA LYS A 331 19.24 0.18 -24.44
C LYS A 331 18.20 1.12 -23.83
N TYR A 332 16.92 0.72 -23.79
CA TYR A 332 15.86 1.57 -23.26
C TYR A 332 15.85 1.66 -21.72
N ILE A 333 16.31 0.62 -21.01
CA ILE A 333 16.58 0.70 -19.57
C ILE A 333 17.62 1.78 -19.28
N THR A 334 18.74 1.76 -20.01
CA THR A 334 19.81 2.77 -19.84
C THR A 334 19.31 4.20 -20.11
N LEU A 335 18.48 4.38 -21.14
CA LEU A 335 17.89 5.69 -21.45
C LEU A 335 16.88 6.15 -20.40
N SER A 336 16.07 5.22 -19.89
CA SER A 336 15.13 5.47 -18.80
C SER A 336 15.86 5.94 -17.53
N ASP A 337 16.95 5.28 -17.14
CA ASP A 337 17.75 5.69 -15.99
C ASP A 337 18.32 7.10 -16.15
N GLY A 338 18.84 7.41 -17.35
CA GLY A 338 19.30 8.75 -17.69
C GLY A 338 18.19 9.82 -17.60
N TYR A 339 16.98 9.48 -18.04
CA TYR A 339 15.79 10.33 -17.90
C TYR A 339 15.46 10.59 -16.41
N VAL A 340 15.41 9.54 -15.58
CA VAL A 340 15.12 9.66 -14.13
C VAL A 340 16.15 10.55 -13.44
N VAL A 341 17.44 10.32 -13.68
CA VAL A 341 18.53 11.13 -13.13
C VAL A 341 18.36 12.59 -13.53
N LYS A 342 18.06 12.86 -14.82
CA LYS A 342 17.79 14.22 -15.29
C LYS A 342 16.59 14.84 -14.58
N THR A 343 15.46 14.13 -14.47
CA THR A 343 14.27 14.64 -13.78
C THR A 343 14.51 14.92 -12.29
N ILE A 344 15.26 14.06 -11.60
CA ILE A 344 15.64 14.26 -10.20
C ILE A 344 16.52 15.51 -10.08
N ASN A 345 17.55 15.63 -10.92
CA ASN A 345 18.41 16.79 -10.95
C ASN A 345 17.60 18.06 -11.23
N ASP A 346 16.78 18.06 -12.27
CA ASP A 346 15.94 19.21 -12.64
C ASP A 346 15.02 19.60 -11.48
N LYS A 347 14.41 18.66 -10.75
CA LYS A 347 13.54 18.97 -9.58
C LYS A 347 14.29 19.43 -8.33
N ILE A 348 15.45 18.83 -8.03
CA ILE A 348 16.27 19.21 -6.88
C ILE A 348 16.91 20.58 -7.13
N PHE A 349 17.47 20.77 -8.33
CA PHE A 349 18.06 22.04 -8.73
C PHE A 349 16.99 23.11 -8.98
N SER A 350 15.79 22.76 -9.48
CA SER A 350 14.66 23.71 -9.53
C SER A 350 14.15 24.12 -8.15
N ASN A 351 14.34 23.30 -7.11
CA ASN A 351 14.02 23.66 -5.73
C ASN A 351 15.19 24.35 -5.01
N ALA A 352 16.41 24.30 -5.56
CA ALA A 352 17.52 25.12 -5.08
C ALA A 352 17.26 26.63 -5.26
N LEU A 353 16.39 26.99 -6.22
CA LEU A 353 15.90 28.34 -6.54
C LEU A 353 15.32 29.12 -5.36
N THR A 354 14.80 28.43 -4.35
CA THR A 354 14.03 29.05 -3.27
C THR A 354 14.60 28.71 -1.89
N ASN A 355 15.77 28.06 -1.82
CA ASN A 355 16.40 27.68 -0.56
C ASN A 355 17.51 28.68 -0.16
N PRO A 356 17.30 29.51 0.89
CA PRO A 356 18.29 30.47 1.37
C PRO A 356 19.59 29.82 1.88
N GLU A 357 19.53 28.55 2.31
CA GLU A 357 20.68 27.82 2.84
C GLU A 357 21.65 27.45 1.71
N ILE A 358 21.12 27.01 0.56
CA ILE A 358 21.93 26.73 -0.64
C ILE A 358 22.57 28.01 -1.17
N THR A 359 21.86 29.14 -1.09
CA THR A 359 22.37 30.46 -1.46
C THR A 359 23.58 30.86 -0.60
N ALA A 360 23.50 30.64 0.72
CA ALA A 360 24.57 30.93 1.67
C ALA A 360 25.78 30.00 1.46
N GLY A 361 25.53 28.69 1.28
CA GLY A 361 26.58 27.71 0.97
C GLY A 361 27.31 28.03 -0.33
N LEU A 362 26.58 28.39 -1.37
CA LEU A 362 27.15 28.75 -2.68
C LEU A 362 27.97 30.05 -2.60
N THR A 363 27.45 31.06 -1.89
CA THR A 363 28.19 32.30 -1.60
C THR A 363 29.52 32.01 -0.91
N LYS A 364 29.52 31.12 0.09
CA LYS A 364 30.74 30.71 0.80
C LYS A 364 31.71 29.98 -0.13
N PHE A 365 31.23 28.98 -0.87
CA PHE A 365 32.04 28.20 -1.81
C PHE A 365 32.74 29.08 -2.86
N LEU A 366 32.00 30.02 -3.46
CA LEU A 366 32.51 30.90 -4.50
C LEU A 366 33.60 31.83 -3.97
N ASN A 367 33.48 32.34 -2.74
CA ASN A 367 34.51 33.14 -2.11
C ASN A 367 35.76 32.32 -1.76
N GLU A 368 35.59 31.08 -1.28
CA GLU A 368 36.71 30.19 -0.94
C GLU A 368 37.49 29.69 -2.16
N ASN A 369 36.86 29.67 -3.35
CA ASN A 369 37.47 29.18 -4.59
C ASN A 369 37.61 30.28 -5.66
N LYS A 370 37.58 31.55 -5.24
CA LYS A 370 37.44 32.74 -6.09
C LYS A 370 38.38 32.77 -7.30
N ASP A 371 39.66 32.46 -7.09
CA ASP A 371 40.67 32.51 -8.16
C ASP A 371 40.40 31.50 -9.28
N LYS A 372 39.92 30.31 -8.92
CA LYS A 372 39.58 29.25 -9.90
C LYS A 372 38.24 29.52 -10.57
N VAL A 373 37.30 30.14 -9.87
CA VAL A 373 35.99 30.47 -10.46
C VAL A 373 36.12 31.67 -11.41
N ALA A 374 36.89 32.70 -11.05
CA ALA A 374 37.09 33.90 -11.88
C ALA A 374 37.81 33.62 -13.21
N THR A 375 38.56 32.53 -13.28
CA THR A 375 39.28 32.08 -14.48
C THR A 375 38.51 31.04 -15.30
N ASN A 376 37.36 30.54 -14.80
CA ASN A 376 36.54 29.56 -15.51
C ASN A 376 35.69 30.25 -16.61
N PRO A 377 35.78 29.80 -17.88
CA PRO A 377 35.05 30.39 -18.99
C PRO A 377 33.53 30.46 -18.80
N GLU A 378 32.93 29.50 -18.08
CA GLU A 378 31.48 29.49 -17.83
C GLU A 378 31.03 30.54 -16.81
N PHE A 379 31.92 31.02 -15.92
CA PHE A 379 31.55 31.88 -14.79
C PHE A 379 32.13 33.29 -14.86
N LYS A 380 33.00 33.57 -15.85
CA LYS A 380 33.71 34.85 -16.01
C LYS A 380 32.80 36.08 -16.07
N ASN A 381 31.55 35.91 -16.51
CA ASN A 381 30.55 36.99 -16.63
C ASN A 381 29.52 37.01 -15.49
N LEU A 382 29.57 36.03 -14.58
CA LEU A 382 28.60 35.87 -13.48
C LEU A 382 29.15 36.33 -12.14
N ILE A 383 30.46 36.62 -12.07
CA ILE A 383 31.17 36.94 -10.83
C ILE A 383 31.99 38.21 -11.03
N PRO A 384 31.95 39.17 -10.09
CA PRO A 384 32.73 40.40 -10.17
C PRO A 384 34.24 40.12 -10.08
N VAL A 385 34.99 40.67 -11.04
CA VAL A 385 36.46 40.55 -11.12
C VAL A 385 37.17 41.47 -10.12
N THR A 386 36.44 42.33 -9.43
CA THR A 386 36.93 43.50 -8.68
C THR A 386 37.51 43.21 -7.30
N GLY A 387 37.81 41.96 -6.95
CA GLY A 387 38.36 41.63 -5.62
C GLY A 387 37.35 41.70 -4.47
N GLU A 388 36.12 42.17 -4.72
CA GLU A 388 35.03 42.23 -3.74
C GLU A 388 34.43 40.84 -3.41
N PRO A 389 33.88 40.63 -2.20
CA PRO A 389 33.21 39.38 -1.86
C PRO A 389 32.06 39.08 -2.82
N ILE A 390 32.00 37.85 -3.32
CA ILE A 390 30.89 37.37 -4.15
C ILE A 390 29.68 37.20 -3.24
N ILE A 391 28.54 37.78 -3.58
CA ILE A 391 27.28 37.58 -2.87
C ILE A 391 26.28 37.02 -3.88
N VAL A 392 25.83 35.77 -3.67
CA VAL A 392 24.81 35.15 -4.51
C VAL A 392 23.44 35.49 -3.93
N GLN A 393 22.56 36.06 -4.73
CA GLN A 393 21.15 36.20 -4.39
C GLN A 393 20.41 34.88 -4.70
N PRO A 394 19.31 34.54 -4.01
CA PRO A 394 18.56 33.31 -4.27
C PRO A 394 18.17 33.14 -5.76
N GLN A 395 17.83 34.24 -6.42
CA GLN A 395 17.46 34.24 -7.85
C GLN A 395 18.67 34.03 -8.78
N GLN A 396 19.90 34.27 -8.30
CA GLN A 396 21.13 34.12 -9.07
C GLN A 396 21.70 32.71 -9.01
N VAL A 397 21.29 31.88 -8.03
CA VAL A 397 21.74 30.48 -7.89
C VAL A 397 21.57 29.69 -9.20
N ASN A 398 20.51 29.99 -9.94
CA ASN A 398 20.13 29.30 -11.18
C ASN A 398 21.00 29.67 -12.38
N ASN A 399 21.66 30.81 -12.31
CA ASN A 399 22.53 31.27 -13.37
C ASN A 399 23.88 30.56 -13.30
N PHE A 400 24.16 29.85 -12.20
CA PHE A 400 25.36 29.05 -12.03
C PHE A 400 25.12 27.61 -12.46
N ASN A 401 25.94 27.13 -13.40
CA ASN A 401 26.07 25.71 -13.69
C ASN A 401 26.75 24.99 -12.51
N LEU A 402 25.94 24.47 -11.58
CA LEU A 402 26.43 23.88 -10.33
C LEU A 402 27.31 22.64 -10.56
N ALA A 403 27.09 21.90 -11.67
CA ALA A 403 27.93 20.77 -12.04
C ALA A 403 29.36 21.20 -12.38
N GLU A 404 29.52 22.34 -13.06
CA GLU A 404 30.83 22.91 -13.37
C GLU A 404 31.49 23.56 -12.14
N LEU A 405 30.71 24.15 -11.22
CA LEU A 405 31.25 24.64 -9.95
C LEU A 405 31.79 23.52 -9.07
N ARG A 406 31.09 22.38 -9.00
CA ARG A 406 31.53 21.21 -8.25
C ARG A 406 32.89 20.70 -8.73
N LYS A 407 33.20 20.78 -10.03
CA LYS A 407 34.50 20.34 -10.59
C LYS A 407 35.70 21.15 -10.08
N ILE A 408 35.49 22.38 -9.65
CA ILE A 408 36.56 23.26 -9.16
C ILE A 408 37.16 22.73 -7.85
N ASN A 409 36.30 22.26 -6.96
CA ASN A 409 36.67 21.64 -5.70
C ASN A 409 35.51 20.80 -5.15
N PRO A 410 35.38 19.52 -5.56
CA PRO A 410 34.21 18.70 -5.24
C PRO A 410 33.98 18.53 -3.74
N ILE A 411 35.06 18.36 -2.97
CA ILE A 411 35.00 18.16 -1.52
C ILE A 411 34.54 19.44 -0.81
N ALA A 412 35.09 20.60 -1.17
CA ALA A 412 34.66 21.85 -0.59
C ALA A 412 33.23 22.22 -1.03
N PHE A 413 32.85 21.92 -2.28
CA PHE A 413 31.51 22.17 -2.80
C PHE A 413 30.46 21.35 -2.04
N ASP A 414 30.65 20.04 -1.95
CA ASP A 414 29.70 19.16 -1.27
C ASP A 414 29.60 19.52 0.22
N LYS A 415 30.73 19.84 0.88
CA LYS A 415 30.74 20.28 2.28
C LYS A 415 30.00 21.60 2.49
N THR A 416 30.26 22.61 1.65
CA THR A 416 29.65 23.93 1.82
C THR A 416 28.16 23.93 1.48
N ILE A 417 27.74 23.20 0.44
CA ILE A 417 26.34 23.14 0.00
C ILE A 417 25.50 22.22 0.90
N PHE A 418 26.04 21.09 1.37
CA PHE A 418 25.25 20.09 2.11
C PHE A 418 25.55 20.04 3.61
N GLU A 419 26.79 20.21 4.08
CA GLU A 419 27.11 20.04 5.51
C GLU A 419 27.08 21.35 6.30
N ASP A 420 27.81 22.36 5.83
CA ASP A 420 27.95 23.64 6.53
C ASP A 420 26.63 24.45 6.47
N SER A 421 25.90 24.35 5.35
CA SER A 421 24.58 24.98 5.16
C SER A 421 23.52 24.37 6.10
N ILE A 422 23.57 23.06 6.34
CA ILE A 422 22.66 22.38 7.27
C ILE A 422 23.03 22.65 8.73
N LYS A 423 24.33 22.75 9.08
CA LYS A 423 24.78 23.04 10.46
C LYS A 423 24.31 24.39 10.99
N LEU A 424 24.13 25.39 10.12
CA LEU A 424 23.54 26.70 10.46
C LEU A 424 22.11 26.59 11.01
N ARG A 425 21.38 25.51 10.70
CA ARG A 425 20.04 25.22 11.22
C ARG A 425 20.07 24.77 12.69
N SER A 426 21.09 24.00 13.07
CA SER A 426 21.26 23.48 14.44
C SER A 426 21.76 24.53 15.44
N SER A 427 22.45 25.57 15.00
CA SER A 427 22.93 26.66 15.87
C SER A 427 21.90 27.78 16.12
N ASN A 428 20.82 27.85 15.33
CA ASN A 428 19.70 28.78 15.54
C ASN A 428 18.56 28.22 16.41
N ILE A 429 18.69 26.97 16.89
CA ILE A 429 17.81 26.42 17.92
C ILE A 429 18.35 26.88 19.28
N LYS A 430 17.72 27.89 19.89
CA LYS A 430 18.02 28.25 21.30
C LYS A 430 17.84 27.01 22.19
N PRO A 431 18.81 26.67 23.06
CA PRO A 431 18.56 25.70 24.12
C PRO A 431 17.41 26.21 24.99
N PRO A 432 16.51 25.35 25.48
CA PRO A 432 15.46 25.77 26.40
C PRO A 432 16.11 26.38 27.65
N GLN A 433 15.71 27.61 27.98
CA GLN A 433 16.05 28.22 29.27
C GLN A 433 15.45 27.35 30.37
N ILE A 434 16.31 26.64 31.10
CA ILE A 434 15.95 25.97 32.34
C ILE A 434 15.90 27.06 33.41
N THR A 435 14.70 27.41 33.86
CA THR A 435 14.50 28.21 35.08
C THR A 435 15.04 27.44 36.28
N PRO A 436 15.86 28.07 37.14
CA PRO A 436 16.36 27.40 38.34
C PRO A 436 15.27 27.47 39.41
N ASN A 437 14.93 26.34 40.03
CA ASN A 437 14.64 26.37 41.47
C ASN A 437 14.77 25.01 42.16
N THR A 438 15.48 25.10 43.29
CA THR A 438 15.34 24.34 44.53
C THR A 438 15.71 22.86 44.56
N SER A 439 16.97 22.68 44.96
CA SER A 439 17.48 21.64 45.86
C SER A 439 16.43 21.07 46.83
N THR A 440 16.30 19.74 46.86
CA THR A 440 16.41 18.99 48.11
C THR A 440 16.92 17.57 47.87
N LYS A 441 17.76 17.14 48.81
CA LYS A 441 18.58 15.93 48.89
C LYS A 441 17.77 14.64 49.03
N ASN A 442 18.51 13.53 48.84
CA ASN A 442 18.25 12.12 49.20
C ASN A 442 17.67 11.31 48.04
N GLN A 443 18.27 10.20 47.57
CA GLN A 443 19.21 9.27 48.18
C GLN A 443 19.95 8.48 47.09
N GLU A 444 21.27 8.37 47.23
CA GLU A 444 22.06 7.25 46.72
C GLU A 444 21.56 5.93 47.31
N ALA A 445 21.63 4.87 46.49
CA ALA A 445 21.87 3.46 46.82
C ALA A 445 20.96 2.60 45.91
N VAL A 446 21.34 1.48 45.29
CA VAL A 446 22.53 0.62 45.36
C VAL A 446 22.32 -0.44 44.24
N ARG A 447 23.37 -0.71 43.46
CA ARG A 447 23.83 -2.03 42.95
C ARG A 447 22.84 -3.07 42.38
N ARG A 448 23.18 -3.43 41.13
CA ARG A 448 23.57 -4.78 40.62
C ARG A 448 22.59 -5.96 40.69
N LYS A 449 22.53 -6.57 39.48
CA LYS A 449 22.52 -8.00 39.13
C LYS A 449 21.17 -8.73 39.11
N GLY A 450 21.02 -9.49 38.02
CA GLY A 450 19.95 -10.39 37.64
C GLY A 450 20.04 -10.56 36.14
#